data_AF-A0A4S3LWJ0-F1
#
_entry.id   AF-A0A4S3LWJ0-F1
#
_cell.length_a   1.000
_cell.length_b   1.000
_cell.length_c   1.000
_cell.angle_alpha   90.00
_cell.angle_beta   90.00
_cell.angle_gamma   90.00
#
_symmetry.space_group_name_H-M   'P 1'
#
loop_
_entity.id
_entity.type
_entity.pdbx_description
1 polymer ?
#
loop_
_entity_poly.entity_id
_entity_poly.type
_entity_poly.pdbx_seq_one_letter_code
_entity_poly.pdbx_strand_id
1 'polypeptide(L)'
;MKNITYDRLKDFERDPSNNFLTRSEMMEAVKELIALREAQKGDQVPVAWRHDSDILCHKVVTMSEVVATSWVDKGRSVTPLYDRPQKPVISKEKLCDWLEDNFDIDDSQRDAFANCFAHHCNCIVEKENE
;
A
#
# COMPACT_ATOMS: atom_id res chain seq x y z
N MET A 1 12.92 -24.79 9.60
CA MET A 1 12.52 -23.37 9.73
C MET A 1 11.03 -23.36 9.96
N LYS A 2 10.54 -22.76 11.05
CA LYS A 2 9.10 -22.60 11.27
C LYS A 2 8.71 -21.28 10.61
N ASN A 3 7.96 -21.33 9.52
CA ASN A 3 7.46 -20.13 8.86
C ASN A 3 6.64 -19.32 9.87
N ILE A 4 6.94 -18.03 9.99
CA ILE A 4 6.18 -17.13 10.85
C ILE A 4 4.85 -16.90 10.12
N THR A 5 3.75 -17.22 10.80
CA THR A 5 2.41 -17.11 10.23
C THR A 5 2.02 -15.64 10.13
N TYR A 6 1.26 -15.27 9.10
CA TYR A 6 0.80 -13.88 8.87
C TYR A 6 0.10 -13.26 10.10
N ASP A 7 -0.65 -14.07 10.85
CA ASP A 7 -1.29 -13.62 12.09
C ASP A 7 -0.28 -13.21 13.17
N ARG A 8 0.85 -13.92 13.28
CA ARG A 8 1.94 -13.59 14.21
C ARG A 8 2.67 -12.30 13.81
N LEU A 9 2.72 -11.99 12.52
CA LEU A 9 3.28 -10.74 12.00
C LEU A 9 2.38 -9.55 12.33
N LYS A 10 1.05 -9.71 12.22
CA LYS A 10 0.06 -8.69 12.62
C LYS A 10 0.14 -8.37 14.10
N ASP A 11 0.24 -9.40 14.95
CA ASP A 11 0.39 -9.21 16.39
C ASP A 11 1.69 -8.48 16.73
N PHE A 12 2.78 -8.80 16.02
CA PHE A 12 4.05 -8.10 16.18
C PHE A 12 4.03 -6.65 15.69
N GLU A 13 3.33 -6.34 14.58
CA GLU A 13 3.16 -4.95 14.12
C GLU A 13 2.35 -4.11 15.12
N ARG A 14 1.35 -4.73 15.76
CA ARG A 14 0.49 -4.07 16.74
C ARG A 14 1.21 -3.81 18.08
N ASP A 15 2.03 -4.75 18.54
CA ASP A 15 2.83 -4.60 19.76
C ASP A 15 4.18 -5.34 19.64
N PRO A 16 5.26 -4.62 19.25
CA PRO A 16 6.57 -5.22 19.09
C PRO A 16 7.18 -5.74 20.41
N SER A 17 6.68 -5.23 21.55
CA SER A 17 7.21 -5.52 22.88
C SER A 17 6.54 -6.73 23.55
N ASN A 18 5.35 -7.09 23.10
CA ASN A 18 4.55 -8.18 23.64
C ASN A 18 4.48 -9.36 22.65
N ASN A 19 5.65 -9.83 22.21
CA ASN A 19 5.76 -11.04 21.41
C ASN A 19 6.56 -12.10 22.19
N PHE A 20 6.18 -13.37 22.04
CA PHE A 20 6.97 -14.50 22.53
C PHE A 20 8.04 -14.92 21.50
N LEU A 21 8.54 -13.99 20.69
CA LEU A 21 9.55 -14.27 19.67
C LEU A 21 10.94 -14.12 20.28
N THR A 22 11.81 -15.08 19.97
CA THR A 22 13.24 -14.92 20.21
C THR A 22 13.80 -13.78 19.34
N ARG A 23 14.95 -13.21 19.71
CA ARG A 23 15.61 -12.15 18.93
C ARG A 23 15.82 -12.54 17.45
N SER A 24 16.07 -13.82 17.18
CA SER A 24 16.23 -14.34 15.80
C SER A 24 14.91 -14.31 15.04
N GLU A 25 13.83 -14.81 15.65
CA GLU A 25 12.50 -14.79 15.04
C GLU A 25 11.96 -13.37 14.87
N MET A 26 12.29 -12.45 15.79
CA MET A 26 11.94 -11.04 15.67
C MET A 26 12.65 -10.39 14.45
N MET A 27 13.92 -10.71 14.20
CA MET A 27 14.62 -10.23 13.01
C MET A 27 14.05 -10.80 11.71
N GLU A 28 13.64 -12.07 11.70
CA GLU A 28 12.95 -12.66 10.55
C GLU A 28 11.57 -12.02 10.34
N ALA A 29 10.78 -11.82 11.40
CA ALA A 29 9.50 -11.14 11.34
C ALA A 29 9.62 -9.70 10.84
N VAL A 30 10.65 -8.96 11.27
CA VAL A 30 10.94 -7.62 10.75
C VAL A 30 11.28 -7.66 9.26
N LYS A 31 12.10 -8.62 8.82
CA LYS A 31 12.42 -8.78 7.39
C LYS A 31 11.19 -9.12 6.56
N GLU A 32 10.34 -10.05 7.04
CA GLU A 32 9.09 -10.41 6.37
C GLU A 32 8.10 -9.24 6.36
N LEU A 33 7.97 -8.47 7.44
CA LEU A 33 7.15 -7.26 7.47
C LEU A 33 7.67 -6.17 6.53
N ILE A 34 9.00 -5.99 6.42
CA ILE A 34 9.59 -5.08 5.45
C ILE A 34 9.27 -5.55 4.04
N ALA A 35 9.47 -6.83 3.73
CA ALA A 35 9.16 -7.38 2.41
C ALA A 35 7.65 -7.30 2.08
N LEU A 36 6.77 -7.54 3.05
CA LEU A 36 5.32 -7.36 2.90
C LEU A 36 4.96 -5.90 2.70
N ARG A 37 5.58 -4.97 3.44
CA ARG A 37 5.37 -3.54 3.29
C ARG A 37 5.91 -3.05 1.95
N GLU A 38 7.02 -3.58 1.46
CA GLU A 38 7.59 -3.28 0.13
C GLU A 38 6.71 -3.87 -0.98
N ALA A 39 6.19 -5.08 -0.82
CA ALA A 39 5.23 -5.66 -1.75
C ALA A 39 3.90 -4.88 -1.77
N GLN A 40 3.40 -4.44 -0.60
CA GLN A 40 2.23 -3.56 -0.49
C GLN A 40 2.51 -2.13 -0.96
N LYS A 41 3.78 -1.71 -0.96
CA LYS A 41 4.19 -0.41 -1.48
C LYS A 41 3.97 -0.31 -2.99
N GLY A 42 4.04 -1.40 -3.77
CA GLY A 42 3.67 -1.43 -5.20
C GLY A 42 3.99 -0.13 -5.98
N ASP A 43 3.09 0.30 -6.87
CA ASP A 43 3.13 1.60 -7.56
C ASP A 43 2.68 2.78 -6.67
N GLN A 44 3.06 2.80 -5.40
CA GLN A 44 2.74 3.95 -4.54
C GLN A 44 3.47 5.20 -5.01
N VAL A 45 2.69 6.16 -5.52
CA VAL A 45 3.17 7.49 -5.84
C VAL A 45 3.28 8.29 -4.53
N PRO A 46 4.44 8.90 -4.24
CA PRO A 46 4.58 9.81 -3.11
C PRO A 46 3.53 10.93 -3.20
N VAL A 47 2.93 11.33 -2.07
CA VAL A 47 1.94 12.43 -2.04
C VAL A 47 2.55 13.74 -1.60
N ALA A 48 3.76 13.68 -1.05
CA ALA A 48 4.50 14.85 -0.64
C ALA A 48 5.99 14.64 -0.81
N TRP A 49 6.65 15.72 -1.23
CA TRP A 49 8.08 15.77 -1.44
C TRP A 49 8.66 16.94 -0.67
N ARG A 50 9.84 16.73 -0.08
CA ARG A 50 10.61 17.75 0.62
C ARG A 50 11.87 18.06 -0.15
N HIS A 51 12.13 19.33 -0.38
CA HIS A 51 13.46 19.81 -0.71
C HIS A 51 14.13 20.33 0.56
N ASP A 52 15.29 19.75 0.90
CA ASP A 52 16.20 20.30 1.90
C ASP A 52 17.28 21.11 1.15
N SER A 53 17.36 22.41 1.43
CA SER A 53 18.51 23.21 1.01
C SER A 53 19.56 23.25 2.12
N ASP A 54 20.80 23.56 1.77
CA ASP A 54 21.91 23.72 2.73
C ASP A 54 21.70 24.88 3.72
N ILE A 55 20.72 25.74 3.45
CA ILE A 55 20.29 26.80 4.37
C ILE A 55 19.25 26.22 5.33
N LEU A 56 19.58 26.20 6.62
CA LEU A 56 18.79 25.62 7.73
C LEU A 56 17.30 25.99 7.76
N CYS A 57 16.92 27.16 7.23
CA CYS A 57 15.55 27.68 7.23
C CYS A 57 14.79 27.45 5.91
N HIS A 58 15.39 26.83 4.90
CA HIS A 58 14.77 26.56 3.60
C HIS A 58 14.50 25.07 3.43
N LYS A 59 13.58 24.56 4.26
CA LYS A 59 12.92 23.28 4.03
C LYS A 59 11.57 23.56 3.42
N VAL A 60 11.37 23.11 2.18
CA VAL A 60 10.13 23.36 1.45
C VAL A 60 9.47 22.02 1.16
N VAL A 61 8.18 21.93 1.45
CA VAL A 61 7.36 20.76 1.17
C VAL A 61 6.37 21.10 0.07
N THR A 62 6.20 20.21 -0.88
CA THR A 62 5.15 20.28 -1.91
C THR A 62 4.35 19.00 -1.93
N MET A 63 3.05 19.13 -2.23
CA MET A 63 2.17 18.00 -2.54
C MET A 63 1.89 17.87 -4.06
N SER A 64 2.50 18.75 -4.86
CA SER A 64 2.41 18.71 -6.32
C SER A 64 3.61 17.99 -6.90
N GLU A 65 3.34 16.88 -7.59
CA GLU A 65 4.34 16.10 -8.32
C GLU A 65 5.07 16.97 -9.35
N VAL A 66 4.34 17.80 -10.09
CA VAL A 66 4.91 18.72 -11.10
C VAL A 66 5.94 19.67 -10.48
N VAL A 67 5.67 20.17 -9.27
CA VAL A 67 6.62 21.04 -8.55
C VAL A 67 7.83 20.24 -8.08
N ALA A 68 7.63 19.02 -7.58
CA ALA A 68 8.71 18.14 -7.14
C ALA A 68 9.64 17.77 -8.31
N THR A 69 9.08 17.38 -9.47
CA THR A 69 9.85 17.10 -10.69
C THR A 69 10.61 18.34 -11.14
N SER A 70 10.00 19.53 -11.11
CA SER A 70 10.71 20.77 -11.43
C SER A 70 11.89 21.06 -10.49
N TRP A 71 11.83 20.64 -9.22
CA TRP A 71 12.98 20.75 -8.31
C TRP A 71 14.10 19.79 -8.71
N VAL A 72 13.76 18.55 -9.06
CA VAL A 72 14.73 17.55 -9.57
C VAL A 72 15.39 18.05 -10.86
N ASP A 73 14.62 18.59 -11.81
CA ASP A 73 15.14 19.16 -13.06
C ASP A 73 16.10 20.33 -12.83
N LYS A 74 15.92 21.06 -11.72
CA LYS A 74 16.79 22.16 -11.28
C LYS A 74 18.00 21.66 -10.48
N GLY A 75 18.23 20.36 -10.41
CA GLY A 75 19.34 19.74 -9.68
C GLY A 75 19.18 19.77 -8.15
N ARG A 76 17.97 19.97 -7.63
CA ARG A 76 17.72 20.00 -6.19
C ARG A 76 17.51 18.58 -5.67
N SER A 77 18.03 18.32 -4.47
CA SER A 77 17.73 17.08 -3.74
C SER A 77 16.29 17.09 -3.24
N VAL A 78 15.52 16.06 -3.60
CA VAL A 78 14.10 15.92 -3.27
C VAL A 78 13.87 14.56 -2.61
N THR A 79 13.26 14.57 -1.44
CA THR A 79 12.97 13.37 -0.65
C THR A 79 11.45 13.16 -0.57
N PRO A 80 10.91 12.00 -0.98
CA PRO A 80 9.52 11.67 -0.74
C PRO A 80 9.27 11.52 0.77
N LEU A 81 8.19 12.10 1.28
CA LEU A 81 7.89 12.11 2.71
C LEU A 81 6.94 10.99 3.14
N TYR A 82 5.88 10.78 2.38
CA TYR A 82 4.92 9.71 2.61
C TYR A 82 4.24 9.33 1.31
N ASP A 83 3.94 8.05 1.24
CA ASP A 83 3.28 7.41 0.12
C ASP A 83 1.77 7.51 0.28
N ARG A 84 1.02 7.59 -0.83
CA ARG A 84 -0.45 7.54 -0.73
C ARG A 84 -0.79 6.11 -0.32
N PRO A 85 -1.58 5.89 0.75
CA PRO A 85 -2.06 4.55 1.06
C PRO A 85 -2.75 4.00 -0.18
N GLN A 86 -2.30 2.85 -0.70
CA GLN A 86 -3.02 2.24 -1.81
C GLN A 86 -4.43 1.92 -1.33
N LYS A 87 -5.39 2.25 -2.20
CA LYS A 87 -6.73 1.70 -2.07
C LYS A 87 -6.60 0.17 -2.02
N PRO A 88 -7.33 -0.54 -1.14
CA PRO A 88 -7.28 -1.99 -1.13
C PRO A 88 -7.52 -2.54 -2.54
N VAL A 89 -6.65 -3.43 -3.01
CA VAL A 89 -6.82 -4.10 -4.30
C VAL A 89 -7.58 -5.40 -4.07
N ILE A 90 -8.64 -5.62 -4.84
CA ILE A 90 -9.50 -6.79 -4.77
C ILE A 90 -9.57 -7.42 -6.16
N SER A 91 -9.36 -8.74 -6.25
CA SER A 91 -9.55 -9.46 -7.51
C SER A 91 -11.03 -9.43 -7.91
N LYS A 92 -11.26 -9.09 -9.17
CA LYS A 92 -12.60 -9.05 -9.75
C LYS A 92 -13.23 -10.43 -9.77
N GLU A 93 -12.47 -11.49 -10.07
CA GLU A 93 -13.00 -12.86 -10.07
C GLU A 93 -13.51 -13.22 -8.69
N LYS A 94 -12.68 -13.06 -7.65
CA LYS A 94 -13.09 -13.37 -6.26
C LYS A 94 -14.28 -12.55 -5.79
N LEU A 95 -14.38 -11.29 -6.21
CA LEU A 95 -15.54 -10.45 -5.91
C LEU A 95 -16.79 -10.98 -6.63
N CYS A 96 -16.68 -11.37 -7.90
CA CYS A 96 -17.81 -11.92 -8.66
C CYS A 96 -18.25 -13.28 -8.13
N ASP A 97 -17.32 -14.19 -7.82
CA ASP A 97 -17.60 -15.49 -7.22
C ASP A 97 -18.38 -15.34 -5.91
N TRP A 98 -17.91 -14.43 -5.04
CA TRP A 98 -18.60 -14.14 -3.79
C TRP A 98 -20.01 -13.56 -4.02
N LEU A 99 -20.18 -12.74 -5.06
CA LEU A 99 -21.49 -12.18 -5.38
C LEU A 99 -22.46 -13.25 -5.89
N GLU A 100 -22.02 -14.19 -6.73
CA GLU A 100 -22.84 -15.32 -7.18
C GLU A 100 -23.26 -16.23 -6.02
N ASP A 101 -22.35 -16.48 -5.08
CA ASP A 101 -22.62 -17.35 -3.93
C ASP A 101 -23.65 -16.75 -2.96
N ASN A 102 -23.83 -15.42 -2.96
CA ASN A 102 -24.65 -14.70 -1.99
C ASN A 102 -25.85 -13.98 -2.61
N PHE A 103 -25.84 -13.72 -3.92
CA PHE A 103 -26.84 -12.96 -4.63
C PHE A 103 -27.09 -13.56 -6.02
N ASP A 104 -28.35 -13.53 -6.46
CA ASP A 104 -28.76 -14.00 -7.79
C ASP A 104 -28.49 -12.88 -8.82
N ILE A 105 -27.22 -12.65 -9.13
CA ILE A 105 -26.76 -11.61 -10.07
C ILE A 105 -26.34 -12.24 -11.40
N ASP A 106 -26.61 -11.53 -12.51
CA ASP A 106 -26.23 -11.96 -13.86
C ASP A 106 -24.91 -11.31 -14.34
N ASP A 107 -24.32 -11.86 -15.41
CA ASP A 107 -23.06 -11.39 -15.99
C ASP A 107 -23.07 -9.91 -16.43
N SER A 108 -24.24 -9.36 -16.75
CA SER A 108 -24.40 -7.96 -17.15
C SER A 108 -24.33 -7.01 -15.95
N GLN A 109 -24.64 -7.50 -14.74
CA GLN A 109 -24.63 -6.74 -13.49
C GLN A 109 -23.27 -6.77 -12.77
N ARG A 110 -22.44 -7.78 -13.03
CA ARG A 110 -21.10 -7.95 -12.41
C ARG A 110 -20.22 -6.71 -12.54
N ASP A 111 -20.14 -6.15 -13.74
CA ASP A 111 -19.28 -5.00 -14.04
C ASP A 111 -19.80 -3.73 -13.37
N ALA A 112 -21.11 -3.52 -13.40
CA ALA A 112 -21.75 -2.39 -12.75
C ALA A 112 -21.56 -2.45 -11.22
N PHE A 113 -21.70 -3.64 -10.64
CA PHE A 113 -21.50 -3.83 -9.20
C PHE A 113 -20.03 -3.67 -8.82
N ALA A 114 -19.09 -4.29 -9.53
CA ALA A 114 -17.66 -4.15 -9.27
C ALA A 114 -17.22 -2.68 -9.30
N ASN A 115 -17.71 -1.90 -10.27
CA ASN A 115 -17.44 -0.46 -10.35
C ASN A 115 -18.08 0.31 -9.18
N CYS A 116 -19.33 -0.02 -8.83
CA CYS A 116 -20.02 0.58 -7.70
C CYS A 116 -19.31 0.30 -6.37
N PHE A 117 -18.87 -0.95 -6.16
CA PHE A 117 -18.11 -1.41 -5.01
C PHE A 117 -16.74 -0.72 -4.93
N ALA A 118 -16.01 -0.65 -6.04
CA ALA A 118 -14.75 0.10 -6.13
C ALA A 118 -14.91 1.55 -5.68
N HIS A 119 -15.98 2.21 -6.13
CA HIS A 119 -16.28 3.59 -5.76
C HIS A 119 -16.65 3.74 -4.28
N HIS A 120 -17.65 3.00 -3.80
CA HIS A 120 -18.21 3.17 -2.45
C HIS A 120 -17.29 2.63 -1.35
N CYS A 121 -16.56 1.55 -1.62
CA CYS A 121 -15.61 0.97 -0.67
C CYS A 121 -14.20 1.57 -0.81
N ASN A 122 -14.01 2.57 -1.70
CA ASN A 122 -12.73 3.21 -1.98
C ASN A 122 -11.59 2.20 -2.21
N CYS A 123 -11.88 1.17 -3.01
CA CYS A 123 -10.96 0.09 -3.36
C CYS A 123 -10.67 0.10 -4.88
N ILE A 124 -9.66 -0.64 -5.30
CA ILE A 124 -9.38 -0.90 -6.72
C ILE A 124 -9.82 -2.34 -6.98
N VAL A 125 -10.63 -2.55 -8.01
CA VAL A 125 -11.02 -3.89 -8.46
C VAL A 125 -10.26 -4.19 -9.74
N GLU A 126 -9.30 -5.12 -9.67
CA GLU A 126 -8.45 -5.51 -10.79
C GLU A 126 -8.90 -6.85 -11.37
N LYS A 127 -8.85 -6.99 -12.69
CA LYS A 127 -8.96 -8.30 -13.34
C LYS A 127 -7.61 -9.00 -13.19
N GLU A 128 -7.59 -10.30 -12.90
CA GLU A 128 -6.31 -11.02 -12.99
C GLU A 128 -5.78 -10.90 -14.42
N ASN A 129 -4.54 -10.41 -14.57
CA ASN A 129 -3.88 -10.35 -15.87
C ASN A 129 -3.60 -11.80 -16.31
N GLU A 130 -4.19 -12.21 -17.44
CA GLU A 130 -3.81 -13.44 -18.18
C GLU A 130 -2.33 -13.44 -18.57
#